data_AF-A0A8X7CF68-F1
#
_entry.id   AF-A0A8X7CF68-F1
#
_cell.length_a   1.000
_cell.length_b   1.000
_cell.length_c   1.000
_cell.angle_alpha   90.00
_cell.angle_beta   90.00
_cell.angle_gamma   90.00
#
_symmetry.space_group_name_H-M   'P 1'
#
loop_
_entity.id
_entity.type
_entity.pdbx_description
1 polymer ?
#
loop_
_entity_poly.entity_id
_entity_poly.type
_entity_poly.pdbx_seq_one_letter_code
_entity_poly.pdbx_strand_id
1 'polypeptide(L)'
;MMGEEEINNLRIVYAELPPFVEILNASDVGNPGGIMAAMLKTIVKWMNLNATWIREPEDKYGTWENNTWTGMCGMLVREEVDVILNPLLPSAEYAEVAYYTNPVIYETFTFLSGKKKQDAGLFLYFSVLEPTVSANFIIHFNTVMLF
;
A
#
# COMPACT_ATOMS: atom_id res chain seq x y z
N MET A 1 -21.16 29.50 -24.86
CA MET A 1 -21.42 28.10 -25.26
C MET A 1 -20.10 27.57 -25.80
N MET A 2 -19.31 26.95 -24.92
CA MET A 2 -17.97 26.44 -25.23
C MET A 2 -18.15 25.07 -25.85
N GLY A 3 -17.58 24.85 -27.03
CA GLY A 3 -17.80 23.65 -27.84
C GLY A 3 -17.39 22.39 -27.10
N GLU A 4 -18.28 21.39 -27.11
CA GLU A 4 -17.97 20.01 -26.78
C GLU A 4 -17.03 19.45 -27.86
N GLU A 5 -15.72 19.64 -27.70
CA GLU A 5 -14.79 18.67 -28.26
C GLU A 5 -15.01 17.39 -27.47
N GLU A 6 -15.46 16.32 -28.13
CA GLU A 6 -15.48 14.98 -27.53
C GLU A 6 -14.05 14.62 -27.12
N ILE A 7 -13.74 14.78 -25.83
CA ILE A 7 -12.45 14.40 -25.25
C ILE A 7 -12.41 12.88 -25.17
N ASN A 8 -12.11 12.25 -26.31
CA ASN A 8 -11.99 10.80 -26.43
C ASN A 8 -10.65 10.28 -25.92
N ASN A 9 -9.76 11.13 -25.38
CA ASN A 9 -8.45 10.74 -24.88
C ASN A 9 -8.23 11.17 -23.44
N LEU A 10 -8.13 10.20 -22.53
CA LEU A 10 -7.98 10.39 -21.10
C LEU A 10 -6.52 10.18 -20.69
N ARG A 11 -5.89 11.19 -20.09
CA ARG A 11 -4.52 11.11 -19.57
C ARG A 11 -4.55 10.67 -18.12
N ILE A 12 -4.04 9.48 -17.84
CA ILE A 12 -4.10 8.88 -16.53
C ILE A 12 -2.70 8.78 -15.95
N VAL A 13 -2.47 9.42 -14.80
CA VAL A 13 -1.24 9.27 -14.03
C VAL A 13 -1.33 8.10 -13.07
N TYR A 14 -0.23 7.40 -12.87
CA TYR A 14 -0.10 6.35 -11.87
C TYR A 14 1.29 6.34 -11.23
N ALA A 15 1.35 5.84 -10.01
CA ALA A 15 2.56 5.57 -9.25
C ALA A 15 2.58 4.09 -8.83
N GLU A 16 3.77 3.49 -8.76
CA GLU A 16 3.94 2.09 -8.35
C GLU A 16 3.53 1.87 -6.88
N LEU A 17 2.51 1.06 -6.65
CA LEU A 17 2.02 0.73 -5.32
C LEU A 17 1.34 -0.65 -5.31
N PRO A 18 2.09 -1.74 -5.11
CA PRO A 18 1.50 -3.07 -4.97
C PRO A 18 0.60 -3.17 -3.72
N PRO A 19 -0.56 -3.86 -3.79
CA PRO A 19 -1.10 -4.62 -4.93
C PRO A 19 -2.02 -3.80 -5.85
N PHE A 20 -2.11 -2.49 -5.64
CA PHE A 20 -3.08 -1.61 -6.32
C PHE A 20 -2.68 -1.30 -7.76
N VAL A 21 -1.43 -0.90 -7.93
CA VAL A 21 -0.81 -0.59 -9.21
C VAL A 21 0.56 -1.22 -9.25
N GLU A 22 0.80 -2.06 -10.24
CA GLU A 22 2.05 -2.82 -10.39
C GLU A 22 2.69 -2.58 -11.75
N ILE A 23 4.01 -2.58 -11.80
CA ILE A 23 4.75 -2.50 -13.06
C ILE A 23 5.35 -3.88 -13.31
N LEU A 24 4.69 -4.65 -14.18
CA LEU A 24 5.02 -6.06 -14.38
C LEU A 24 6.40 -6.26 -15.04
N ASN A 25 6.78 -5.38 -15.96
CA ASN A 25 8.10 -5.39 -16.61
C ASN A 25 8.61 -3.96 -16.84
N ALA A 26 9.93 -3.78 -16.79
CA ALA A 26 10.58 -2.51 -17.12
C ALA A 26 10.39 -2.10 -18.61
N SER A 27 9.98 -3.02 -19.47
CA SER A 27 9.62 -2.74 -20.88
C SER A 27 8.16 -2.31 -21.05
N ASP A 28 7.32 -2.47 -20.02
CA ASP A 28 5.89 -2.15 -20.01
C ASP A 28 5.61 -0.77 -19.38
N VAL A 29 6.58 0.15 -19.46
CA VAL A 29 6.36 1.55 -19.06
C VAL A 29 5.25 2.13 -19.94
N GLY A 30 4.06 2.30 -19.37
CA GLY A 30 2.84 2.67 -20.10
C GLY A 30 1.72 1.63 -20.08
N ASN A 31 1.90 0.48 -19.41
CA ASN A 31 0.85 -0.52 -19.22
C ASN A 31 0.77 -1.00 -17.76
N PRO A 32 0.17 -0.21 -16.85
CA PRO A 32 0.12 -0.56 -15.43
C PRO A 32 -0.70 -1.83 -15.19
N GLY A 33 -0.22 -2.73 -14.33
CA GLY A 33 -0.93 -3.87 -13.77
C GLY A 33 -1.55 -3.53 -12.41
N GLY A 34 -2.05 -4.54 -11.70
CA GLY A 34 -2.72 -4.37 -10.41
C GLY A 34 -4.24 -4.21 -10.52
N ILE A 35 -4.92 -4.26 -9.36
CA ILE A 35 -6.38 -4.27 -9.31
C ILE A 35 -6.99 -2.96 -9.83
N MET A 36 -6.42 -1.81 -9.49
CA MET A 36 -6.98 -0.51 -9.91
C MET A 36 -6.80 -0.31 -11.41
N ALA A 37 -5.64 -0.69 -11.96
CA ALA A 37 -5.40 -0.61 -13.39
C ALA A 37 -6.34 -1.52 -14.19
N ALA A 38 -6.59 -2.75 -13.72
CA ALA A 38 -7.56 -3.65 -14.34
C ALA A 38 -8.99 -3.06 -14.34
N MET A 39 -9.39 -2.45 -13.23
CA MET A 39 -10.70 -1.77 -13.12
C MET A 39 -10.81 -0.61 -14.10
N LEU A 40 -9.84 0.31 -14.12
CA LEU A 40 -9.92 1.48 -14.99
C LEU A 40 -9.82 1.11 -16.47
N LYS A 41 -8.98 0.13 -16.84
CA LYS A 41 -8.95 -0.42 -18.22
C LYS A 41 -10.31 -0.99 -18.65
N THR A 42 -11.02 -1.63 -17.72
CA THR A 42 -12.36 -2.17 -17.99
C THR A 42 -13.36 -1.04 -18.24
N ILE A 43 -13.31 0.05 -17.46
CA ILE A 43 -14.15 1.23 -17.63
C ILE A 43 -13.85 1.92 -18.97
N VAL A 44 -12.56 2.17 -19.26
CA VAL A 44 -12.11 2.79 -20.52
C VAL A 44 -12.61 1.99 -21.72
N LYS A 45 -12.49 0.65 -21.66
CA LYS A 45 -13.00 -0.24 -22.71
C LYS A 45 -14.52 -0.21 -22.82
N TRP A 46 -15.24 -0.16 -21.70
CA TRP A 46 -16.70 -0.16 -21.68
C TRP A 46 -17.28 1.16 -22.21
N MET A 47 -16.63 2.28 -21.93
CA MET A 47 -17.00 3.61 -22.39
C MET A 47 -16.44 3.96 -23.77
N ASN A 48 -15.67 3.07 -24.40
CA ASN A 48 -15.00 3.29 -25.69
C ASN A 48 -14.10 4.55 -25.70
N LEU A 49 -13.37 4.78 -24.61
CA LEU A 49 -12.41 5.88 -24.48
C LEU A 49 -11.01 5.43 -24.89
N ASN A 50 -10.18 6.36 -25.36
CA ASN A 50 -8.74 6.16 -25.43
C ASN A 50 -8.11 6.63 -24.12
N ALA A 51 -7.08 5.91 -23.67
CA ALA A 51 -6.36 6.22 -22.43
C ALA A 51 -4.86 6.22 -22.68
N THR A 52 -4.18 7.28 -22.24
CA THR A 52 -2.72 7.35 -22.19
C THR A 52 -2.26 7.23 -20.75
N TRP A 53 -1.39 6.27 -20.49
CA TRP A 53 -0.87 5.97 -19.16
C TRP A 53 0.47 6.65 -18.95
N ILE A 54 0.57 7.47 -17.90
CA ILE A 54 1.75 8.25 -17.57
C ILE A 54 2.21 7.84 -16.18
N ARG A 55 3.45 7.37 -16.05
CA ARG A 55 4.03 7.11 -14.73
C ARG A 55 4.49 8.42 -14.12
N GLU A 56 4.17 8.65 -12.86
CA GLU A 56 4.76 9.75 -12.10
C GLU A 56 6.26 9.47 -11.85
N PRO A 57 7.18 10.40 -12.10
CA PRO A 57 8.62 10.12 -12.08
C PRO A 57 9.20 9.67 -10.73
N GLU A 58 8.60 10.08 -9.61
CA GLU A 58 9.09 9.82 -8.24
C GLU A 58 8.20 8.86 -7.44
N ASP A 59 7.17 8.29 -8.07
CA ASP A 59 6.07 7.54 -7.48
C ASP A 59 5.42 8.24 -6.25
N LYS A 60 5.22 9.56 -6.33
CA LYS A 60 4.67 10.40 -5.25
C LYS A 60 3.26 10.90 -5.55
N TYR A 61 2.40 10.90 -4.52
CA TYR A 61 1.07 11.52 -4.57
C TYR A 61 1.14 13.03 -4.81
N GLY A 62 2.12 13.69 -4.19
CA GLY A 62 2.26 15.13 -4.21
C GLY A 62 2.02 15.76 -2.85
N THR A 63 2.82 16.77 -2.55
CA THR A 63 2.74 17.59 -1.35
C THR A 63 2.73 19.06 -1.76
N TRP A 64 2.13 19.91 -0.94
CA TRP A 64 2.22 21.34 -1.12
C TRP A 64 3.59 21.83 -0.62
N GLU A 65 4.48 22.15 -1.56
CA GLU A 65 5.84 22.61 -1.28
C GLU A 65 6.18 23.80 -2.17
N ASN A 66 6.86 24.80 -1.62
CA ASN A 66 7.30 25.99 -2.37
C ASN A 66 6.18 26.69 -3.17
N ASN A 67 4.97 26.78 -2.58
CA ASN A 67 3.77 27.35 -3.21
C ASN A 67 3.29 26.62 -4.47
N THR A 68 3.61 25.34 -4.63
CA THR A 68 3.10 24.52 -5.72
C THR A 68 2.85 23.09 -5.27
N TRP A 69 2.01 22.37 -6.02
CA TRP A 69 1.81 20.95 -5.83
C TRP A 69 2.88 20.15 -6.58
N THR A 70 3.49 19.20 -5.89
CA THR A 70 4.42 18.22 -6.48
C THR A 70 3.68 16.91 -6.83
N GLY A 71 4.37 15.93 -7.41
CA GLY A 71 3.84 14.59 -7.67
C GLY A 71 2.59 14.55 -8.56
N MET A 72 1.77 13.51 -8.39
CA MET A 72 0.54 13.29 -9.17
C MET A 72 -0.46 14.45 -9.04
N CYS A 73 -0.65 15.00 -7.84
CA CYS A 73 -1.51 16.17 -7.62
C CYS A 73 -0.98 17.41 -8.35
N GLY A 74 0.34 17.60 -8.38
CA GLY A 74 0.98 18.64 -9.17
C GLY A 74 0.72 18.51 -10.67
N MET A 75 0.79 17.29 -11.20
CA MET A 75 0.48 17.02 -12.61
C MET A 75 -0.99 17.34 -12.92
N LEU A 76 -1.91 17.05 -11.99
CA LEU A 76 -3.32 17.39 -12.12
C LEU A 76 -3.54 18.92 -12.14
N VAL A 77 -2.91 19.65 -11.20
CA VAL A 77 -3.00 21.12 -11.11
C VAL A 77 -2.42 21.81 -12.34
N ARG A 78 -1.36 21.25 -12.94
CA ARG A 78 -0.75 21.76 -14.18
C ARG A 78 -1.47 21.31 -15.45
N GLU A 79 -2.61 20.63 -15.33
CA GLU A 79 -3.40 20.09 -16.46
C GLU A 79 -2.59 19.16 -17.37
N GLU A 80 -1.55 18.51 -16.83
CA GLU A 80 -0.73 17.53 -17.56
C GLU A 80 -1.46 16.19 -17.69
N VAL A 81 -2.35 15.91 -16.73
CA VAL A 81 -3.13 14.67 -16.61
C VAL A 81 -4.56 14.97 -16.16
N ASP A 82 -5.47 14.05 -16.44
CA ASP A 82 -6.91 14.22 -16.18
C ASP A 82 -7.39 13.37 -14.99
N VAL A 83 -6.73 12.23 -14.74
CA VAL A 83 -7.13 11.27 -13.69
C VAL A 83 -5.91 10.70 -12.98
N ILE A 84 -6.01 10.54 -11.67
CA ILE A 84 -5.03 9.84 -10.82
C ILE A 84 -5.53 8.40 -10.58
N LEU A 85 -4.71 7.42 -10.96
CA LEU A 85 -4.97 6.00 -10.71
C LEU A 85 -4.14 5.48 -9.54
N ASN A 86 -4.41 5.97 -8.34
CA ASN A 86 -3.83 5.42 -7.11
C ASN A 86 -4.86 5.53 -5.97
N PRO A 87 -4.74 4.69 -4.93
CA PRO A 87 -5.59 4.84 -3.75
C PRO A 87 -5.19 6.12 -3.02
N LEU A 88 -5.98 7.17 -3.21
CA LEU A 88 -5.81 8.44 -2.53
C LEU A 88 -6.84 8.56 -1.41
N LEU A 89 -6.35 8.65 -0.17
CA LEU A 89 -7.22 8.91 0.98
C LEU A 89 -7.80 10.33 0.85
N PRO A 90 -9.13 10.49 0.98
CA PRO A 90 -9.74 11.81 0.99
C PRO A 90 -9.18 12.66 2.13
N SER A 91 -8.51 13.75 1.79
CA SER A 91 -8.03 14.75 2.74
C SER A 91 -8.54 16.13 2.33
N ALA A 92 -8.64 17.06 3.28
CA ALA A 92 -9.05 18.43 2.97
C ALA A 92 -8.07 19.10 2.01
N GLU A 93 -6.76 18.85 2.16
CA GLU A 93 -5.70 19.42 1.33
C GLU A 93 -5.83 18.97 -0.14
N TYR A 94 -6.04 17.67 -0.37
CA TYR A 94 -6.18 17.15 -1.72
C TYR A 94 -7.54 17.50 -2.35
N ALA A 95 -8.58 17.71 -1.54
CA ALA A 95 -9.89 18.14 -2.03
C ALA A 95 -9.88 19.57 -2.61
N GLU A 96 -8.85 20.37 -2.34
CA GLU A 96 -8.67 21.68 -2.96
C GLU A 96 -8.22 21.59 -4.43
N VAL A 97 -7.63 20.46 -4.83
CA VAL A 97 -7.03 20.27 -6.16
C VAL A 97 -7.61 19.12 -6.97
N ALA A 98 -8.27 18.18 -6.32
CA ALA A 98 -8.83 16.99 -6.97
C ALA A 98 -10.26 16.74 -6.51
N TYR A 99 -11.10 16.29 -7.45
CA TYR A 99 -12.41 15.74 -7.14
C TYR A 99 -12.34 14.23 -7.00
N TYR A 100 -12.93 13.72 -5.92
CA TYR A 100 -12.99 12.29 -5.64
C TYR A 100 -14.20 11.64 -6.31
N THR A 101 -14.00 10.40 -6.77
CA THR A 101 -15.10 9.52 -7.14
C THR A 101 -15.67 8.84 -5.89
N ASN A 102 -16.78 8.10 -6.06
CA ASN A 102 -17.27 7.25 -4.99
C ASN A 102 -16.20 6.22 -4.60
N PRO A 103 -15.94 6.01 -3.29
CA PRO A 103 -14.88 5.12 -2.85
C PRO A 103 -15.15 3.69 -3.33
N VAL A 104 -14.15 3.13 -3.99
CA VAL A 104 -14.18 1.75 -4.49
C VAL A 104 -13.73 0.76 -3.41
N ILE A 105 -12.87 1.21 -2.49
CA ILE A 105 -12.26 0.41 -1.44
C ILE A 105 -12.40 1.18 -0.11
N TYR A 106 -12.76 0.45 0.94
CA TYR A 106 -12.76 0.97 2.31
C TYR A 106 -11.57 0.36 3.06
N GLU A 107 -10.61 1.19 3.45
CA GLU A 107 -9.45 0.78 4.22
C GLU A 107 -9.59 1.15 5.70
N THR A 108 -9.02 0.32 6.57
CA THR A 108 -8.94 0.60 8.00
C THR A 108 -7.49 0.46 8.45
N PHE A 109 -6.99 1.47 9.16
CA PHE A 109 -5.64 1.44 9.72
C PHE A 109 -5.49 0.25 10.67
N THR A 110 -4.51 -0.60 10.40
CA THR A 110 -4.15 -1.75 11.23
C THR A 110 -2.68 -1.66 11.62
N PHE A 111 -2.38 -1.91 12.89
CA PHE A 111 -1.00 -2.01 13.34
C PHE A 111 -0.43 -3.39 13.01
N LEU A 112 0.58 -3.43 12.15
CA LEU A 112 1.35 -4.65 11.92
C LEU A 112 2.43 -4.78 13.00
N SER A 113 2.26 -5.74 13.90
CA SER A 113 3.28 -6.10 14.89
C SER A 113 3.79 -7.51 14.61
N GLY A 114 5.11 -7.67 14.58
CA GLY A 114 5.73 -8.98 14.40
C GLY A 114 5.33 -9.91 15.55
N LYS A 115 4.69 -11.04 15.22
CA LYS A 115 4.41 -12.08 16.22
C LYS A 115 5.75 -12.66 16.67
N LYS A 116 6.18 -12.36 17.90
CA LYS A 116 7.29 -13.10 18.52
C LYS A 116 6.88 -14.58 18.54
N LYS A 117 7.67 -15.44 17.88
CA LYS A 117 7.61 -16.87 18.14
C LYS A 117 7.97 -17.04 19.62
N GLN A 118 6.99 -17.37 20.44
CA GLN A 118 7.30 -17.93 21.74
C GLN A 118 7.80 -19.34 21.47
N ASP A 119 9.11 -19.53 21.61
CA ASP A 119 9.66 -20.87 21.74
C ASP A 119 9.12 -21.42 23.06
N ALA A 120 8.08 -22.24 22.97
CA ALA A 120 7.59 -23.04 24.09
C ALA A 120 8.62 -24.16 24.35
N GLY A 121 9.82 -23.79 24.77
CA GLY A 121 10.84 -24.73 25.16
C GLY A 121 10.43 -25.43 26.45
N LEU A 122 10.70 -26.75 26.53
CA LEU A 122 10.45 -27.58 27.73
C LEU A 122 11.03 -26.97 29.02
N PHE A 123 12.03 -26.09 28.89
CA PHE A 123 12.70 -25.39 29.97
C PHE A 123 11.90 -24.22 30.58
N LEU A 124 10.82 -23.75 29.96
CA LEU A 124 9.90 -22.80 30.61
C LEU A 124 9.25 -23.38 31.87
N TYR A 125 9.13 -24.71 31.94
CA TYR A 125 8.69 -25.40 33.16
C TYR A 125 9.72 -25.23 34.30
N PHE A 126 11.02 -25.25 33.97
CA PHE A 126 12.10 -25.08 34.95
C PHE A 126 12.44 -23.62 35.23
N SER A 127 12.00 -22.65 34.41
CA SER A 127 12.25 -21.23 34.67
C SER A 127 11.47 -20.68 35.88
N VAL A 128 10.46 -21.42 36.36
CA VAL A 128 9.71 -21.08 37.58
C VAL A 128 10.49 -21.46 38.86
N LEU A 129 11.43 -22.40 38.76
CA LEU A 129 12.25 -22.84 39.89
C LEU A 129 13.61 -22.11 39.87
N GLU A 130 14.10 -21.68 41.04
CA GLU A 130 15.48 -21.20 41.14
C GLU A 130 16.46 -22.33 40.76
N PRO A 131 17.57 -22.04 40.03
CA PRO A 131 18.54 -23.04 39.58
C PRO A 131 19.11 -23.93 40.71
N THR A 132 19.19 -23.38 41.92
CA THR A 132 19.61 -24.06 43.15
C THR A 132 18.58 -25.10 43.60
N VAL A 133 17.29 -24.82 43.45
CA VAL A 133 16.21 -25.72 43.86
C VAL A 133 16.09 -26.91 42.90
N SER A 134 16.20 -26.66 41.59
CA SER A 134 16.15 -27.73 40.59
C SER A 134 17.36 -28.68 40.66
N ALA A 135 18.56 -28.13 40.90
CA ALA A 135 19.77 -28.93 41.11
C ALA A 135 19.67 -29.81 42.38
N ASN A 136 19.17 -29.26 43.48
CA ASN A 136 19.00 -30.02 44.72
C ASN A 136 17.99 -31.15 44.58
N PHE A 137 16.89 -30.94 43.84
CA PHE A 137 15.90 -32.00 43.60
C PHE A 137 16.51 -33.19 42.83
N ILE A 138 17.34 -32.92 41.82
CA ILE A 138 18.04 -33.95 41.04
C ILE A 138 19.05 -34.71 41.91
N ILE A 139 19.83 -34.02 42.74
CA ILE A 139 20.82 -34.64 43.64
C ILE A 139 20.13 -35.50 44.70
N HIS A 140 19.04 -35.01 45.29
CA HIS A 140 18.32 -35.74 46.32
C HIS A 140 17.60 -36.97 45.74
N PHE A 141 17.00 -36.85 44.56
CA PHE A 141 16.37 -37.97 43.86
C PHE A 141 17.36 -39.10 43.52
N ASN A 142 18.56 -38.76 43.04
CA ASN A 142 19.59 -39.77 42.75
C ASN A 142 20.14 -40.42 44.03
N THR A 143 20.28 -39.67 45.12
CA THR A 143 20.75 -40.22 46.40
C THR A 143 19.75 -41.20 47.00
N VAL A 144 18.44 -40.93 46.91
CA VAL A 144 17.39 -41.80 47.46
C VAL A 144 17.20 -43.08 46.64
N MET A 145 17.48 -43.09 45.34
CA MET A 145 17.42 -44.31 44.51
C MET A 145 18.65 -45.23 44.60
N LEU A 146 19.74 -44.76 45.22
CA LEU A 146 20.97 -45.55 45.41
C LEU A 146 21.04 -46.28 46.76
N PHE A 147 19.96 -46.22 47.56
CA PHE A 147 19.74 -46.98 48.79
C PHE A 147 18.49 -47.85 48.66
#